data_AF-D7FKT6-F1
#
_entry.id   AF-D7FKT6-F1
#
_cell.length_a   1.000
_cell.length_b   1.000
_cell.length_c   1.000
_cell.angle_alpha   90.00
_cell.angle_beta   90.00
_cell.angle_gamma   90.00
#
_symmetry.space_group_name_H-M   'P 1'
#
loop_
_entity.id
_entity.type
_entity.pdbx_description
1 polymer ?
#
loop_
_entity_poly.entity_id
_entity_poly.type
_entity_poly.pdbx_seq_one_letter_code
_entity_poly.pdbx_strand_id
1 'polypeptide(L)'
;MVALWNATVSWVGDLTHFESNSASYAGGAIYMEESIVSWQGDGTQFSSNSATEGGGAIYAYVSTVSWDGDGTQFSSSSASGHDGGAIYASQSANASWAGDGTQFTSNSAENGGAIFASFSASVSCAGTTTFSSNVAGRDGGALHLDNLNAVGFDVAFSDSTFINNSAQNGGALYSCQTL
;
A
#
# COMPACT_ATOMS: atom_id res chain seq x y z
N MET A 1 -11.38 -6.66 -9.62
CA MET A 1 -9.95 -6.58 -9.98
C MET A 1 -9.82 -5.84 -11.31
N VAL A 2 -8.93 -4.85 -11.37
CA VAL A 2 -8.51 -4.12 -12.57
C VAL A 2 -7.05 -4.46 -12.83
N ALA A 3 -6.68 -4.78 -14.07
CA ALA A 3 -5.30 -5.08 -14.43
C ALA A 3 -4.83 -4.13 -15.54
N LEU A 4 -3.69 -3.48 -15.32
CA LEU A 4 -3.18 -2.39 -16.12
C LEU A 4 -1.74 -2.67 -16.56
N TRP A 5 -1.49 -2.46 -17.86
CA TRP A 5 -0.17 -2.53 -18.47
C TRP A 5 0.02 -1.30 -19.36
N ASN A 6 1.05 -0.50 -19.10
CA ASN A 6 1.33 0.70 -19.87
C ASN A 6 0.10 1.63 -20.01
N ALA A 7 -0.66 1.78 -18.92
CA ALA A 7 -1.95 2.48 -18.93
C ALA A 7 -2.00 3.60 -17.89
N THR A 8 -2.92 4.54 -18.12
CA THR A 8 -3.27 5.59 -17.15
C THR A 8 -4.75 5.51 -16.85
N VAL A 9 -5.08 5.37 -15.57
CA VAL A 9 -6.45 5.41 -15.05
C VAL A 9 -6.54 6.49 -13.99
N SER A 10 -7.59 7.30 -14.10
CA SER A 10 -7.91 8.28 -13.07
C SER A 10 -9.41 8.37 -12.85
N TRP A 11 -9.83 8.62 -11.61
CA TRP A 11 -11.22 8.95 -11.31
C TRP A 11 -11.32 10.16 -10.38
N VAL A 12 -12.47 10.82 -10.45
CA VAL A 12 -12.85 11.95 -9.59
C VAL A 12 -14.19 11.62 -8.96
N GLY A 13 -14.31 11.87 -7.66
CA GLY A 13 -15.55 11.74 -6.91
C GLY A 13 -15.39 10.92 -5.64
N ASP A 14 -16.30 11.19 -4.72
CA ASP A 14 -16.30 10.56 -3.41
C ASP A 14 -16.83 9.12 -3.50
N LEU A 15 -16.50 8.29 -2.51
CA LEU A 15 -17.11 6.97 -2.30
C LEU A 15 -16.87 5.95 -3.43
N THR A 16 -15.67 5.94 -4.03
CA THR A 16 -15.26 4.83 -4.92
C THR A 16 -14.85 3.61 -4.10
N HIS A 17 -15.48 2.46 -4.33
CA HIS A 17 -15.30 1.26 -3.51
C HIS A 17 -14.76 0.07 -4.31
N PHE A 18 -13.66 -0.51 -3.84
CA PHE A 18 -13.14 -1.80 -4.26
C PHE A 18 -13.24 -2.78 -3.10
N GLU A 19 -14.27 -3.63 -3.14
CA GLU A 19 -14.60 -4.52 -2.02
C GLU A 19 -14.55 -5.98 -2.42
N SER A 20 -13.94 -6.82 -1.57
CA SER A 20 -13.97 -8.28 -1.70
C SER A 20 -13.45 -8.82 -3.03
N ASN A 21 -12.51 -8.10 -3.66
CA ASN A 21 -11.86 -8.58 -4.88
C ASN A 21 -10.74 -9.57 -4.51
N SER A 22 -10.53 -10.58 -5.36
CA SER A 22 -9.49 -11.58 -5.14
C SER A 22 -8.71 -11.86 -6.43
N ALA A 23 -7.39 -11.95 -6.31
CA ALA A 23 -6.48 -12.36 -7.37
C ALA A 23 -5.68 -13.60 -6.95
N SER A 24 -5.52 -14.57 -7.86
CA SER A 24 -4.65 -15.74 -7.63
C SER A 24 -3.15 -15.42 -7.76
N TYR A 25 -2.82 -14.21 -8.20
CA TYR A 25 -1.45 -13.72 -8.32
C TYR A 25 -1.30 -12.47 -7.47
N ALA A 26 -1.46 -11.27 -8.03
CA ALA A 26 -1.21 -10.03 -7.31
C ALA A 26 -2.31 -8.98 -7.55
N GLY A 27 -2.44 -8.01 -6.65
CA GLY A 27 -3.32 -6.85 -6.83
C GLY A 27 -4.80 -7.21 -6.77
N GLY A 28 -5.31 -7.61 -5.60
CA GLY A 28 -6.69 -8.10 -5.45
C GLY A 28 -7.73 -7.15 -6.03
N ALA A 29 -7.59 -5.85 -5.77
CA ALA A 29 -8.39 -4.80 -6.40
C ALA A 29 -7.75 -4.28 -7.69
N ILE A 30 -6.46 -3.93 -7.65
CA ILE A 30 -5.74 -3.30 -8.77
C ILE A 30 -4.36 -3.94 -8.92
N TYR A 31 -4.09 -4.47 -10.10
CA TYR A 31 -2.77 -4.86 -10.56
C TYR A 31 -2.27 -3.84 -11.58
N MET A 32 -1.05 -3.33 -11.41
CA MET A 32 -0.48 -2.35 -12.32
C MET A 32 1.01 -2.57 -12.58
N GLU A 33 1.35 -2.61 -13.86
CA GLU A 33 2.69 -2.70 -14.41
C GLU A 33 2.93 -1.55 -15.39
N GLU A 34 4.01 -0.79 -15.17
CA GLU A 34 4.37 0.39 -15.99
C GLU A 34 3.19 1.36 -16.18
N SER A 35 2.39 1.55 -15.13
CA SER A 35 1.09 2.22 -15.22
C SER A 35 0.92 3.30 -14.15
N ILE A 36 -0.08 4.15 -14.36
CA ILE A 36 -0.44 5.24 -13.45
C ILE A 36 -1.90 5.08 -13.04
N VAL A 37 -2.13 5.07 -11.74
CA VAL A 37 -3.46 5.11 -11.13
C VAL A 37 -3.51 6.33 -10.23
N SER A 38 -4.51 7.18 -10.44
CA SER A 38 -4.70 8.36 -9.59
C SER A 38 -6.16 8.59 -9.25
N TRP A 39 -6.44 9.16 -8.09
CA TRP A 39 -7.80 9.60 -7.79
C TRP A 39 -7.89 10.87 -6.97
N GLN A 40 -8.99 11.59 -7.16
CA GLN A 40 -9.36 12.77 -6.38
C GLN A 40 -10.75 12.58 -5.78
N GLY A 41 -10.90 12.85 -4.48
CA GLY A 41 -12.17 12.77 -3.78
C GLY A 41 -12.12 11.95 -2.50
N ASP A 42 -13.13 12.15 -1.67
CA ASP A 42 -13.13 11.70 -0.28
C ASP A 42 -13.72 10.29 -0.13
N GLY A 43 -13.22 9.57 0.88
CA GLY A 43 -13.82 8.31 1.31
C GLY A 43 -13.70 7.16 0.29
N THR A 44 -12.66 7.14 -0.54
CA THR A 44 -12.35 5.97 -1.38
C THR A 44 -11.99 4.77 -0.49
N GLN A 45 -12.53 3.59 -0.78
CA GLN A 45 -12.39 2.40 0.06
C GLN A 45 -11.85 1.20 -0.71
N PHE A 46 -10.83 0.56 -0.14
CA PHE A 46 -10.32 -0.75 -0.53
C PHE A 46 -10.51 -1.69 0.65
N SER A 47 -11.58 -2.50 0.63
CA SER A 47 -11.94 -3.38 1.74
C SER A 47 -11.91 -4.86 1.36
N SER A 48 -11.36 -5.69 2.25
CA SER A 48 -11.39 -7.16 2.12
C SER A 48 -10.82 -7.69 0.80
N ASN A 49 -9.87 -6.96 0.19
CA ASN A 49 -9.26 -7.40 -1.06
C ASN A 49 -8.13 -8.38 -0.76
N SER A 50 -7.96 -9.40 -1.60
CA SER A 50 -6.96 -10.44 -1.37
C SER A 50 -6.14 -10.76 -2.63
N ALA A 51 -4.87 -11.09 -2.40
CA ALA A 51 -3.98 -11.63 -3.41
C ALA A 51 -3.10 -12.73 -2.81
N THR A 52 -2.52 -13.58 -3.66
CA THR A 52 -1.59 -14.63 -3.21
C THR A 52 -0.16 -14.10 -3.09
N GLU A 53 0.36 -13.44 -4.13
CA GLU A 53 1.78 -13.11 -4.30
C GLU A 53 2.17 -11.69 -3.87
N GLY A 54 1.20 -10.80 -3.66
CA GLY A 54 1.46 -9.47 -3.14
C GLY A 54 0.38 -8.45 -3.46
N GLY A 55 0.33 -7.39 -2.65
CA GLY A 55 -0.60 -6.28 -2.86
C GLY A 55 -2.04 -6.73 -2.72
N GLY A 56 -2.47 -7.05 -1.49
CA GLY A 56 -3.81 -7.58 -1.25
C GLY A 56 -4.91 -6.69 -1.84
N ALA A 57 -4.74 -5.37 -1.80
CA ALA A 57 -5.54 -4.44 -2.59
C ALA A 57 -4.84 -4.01 -3.88
N ILE A 58 -3.66 -3.40 -3.78
CA ILE A 58 -2.95 -2.79 -4.91
C ILE A 58 -1.56 -3.40 -5.04
N TYR A 59 -1.22 -3.87 -6.24
CA TYR A 59 0.12 -4.29 -6.60
C TYR A 59 0.68 -3.36 -7.68
N ALA A 60 1.76 -2.64 -7.37
CA ALA A 60 2.40 -1.66 -8.23
C ALA A 60 3.86 -2.04 -8.55
N TYR A 61 4.12 -2.34 -9.82
CA TYR A 61 5.44 -2.64 -10.36
C TYR A 61 5.84 -1.58 -11.39
N VAL A 62 6.94 -0.85 -11.14
CA VAL A 62 7.38 0.28 -12.00
C VAL A 62 6.22 1.25 -12.29
N SER A 63 5.41 1.51 -11.27
CA SER A 63 4.10 2.13 -11.43
C SER A 63 3.86 3.23 -10.39
N THR A 64 2.95 4.15 -10.69
CA THR A 64 2.57 5.24 -9.76
C THR A 64 1.12 5.08 -9.32
N VAL A 65 0.91 4.93 -8.02
CA VAL A 65 -0.40 5.04 -7.37
C VAL A 65 -0.43 6.33 -6.56
N SER A 66 -1.39 7.21 -6.83
CA SER A 66 -1.49 8.49 -6.13
C SER A 66 -2.92 8.88 -5.80
N TRP A 67 -3.13 9.57 -4.68
CA TRP A 67 -4.45 10.11 -4.39
C TRP A 67 -4.45 11.41 -3.63
N ASP A 68 -5.51 12.19 -3.81
CA ASP A 68 -5.75 13.45 -3.11
C ASP A 68 -7.21 13.47 -2.64
N GLY A 69 -7.43 13.31 -1.33
CA GLY A 69 -8.76 13.27 -0.74
C GLY A 69 -8.78 12.72 0.67
N ASP A 70 -9.76 13.16 1.44
CA ASP A 70 -9.87 12.86 2.86
C ASP A 70 -10.49 11.47 3.08
N GLY A 71 -10.07 10.77 4.13
CA GLY A 71 -10.74 9.55 4.59
C GLY A 71 -10.58 8.33 3.68
N THR A 72 -9.57 8.31 2.80
CA THR A 72 -9.24 7.11 2.01
C THR A 72 -8.88 5.94 2.94
N GLN A 73 -9.45 4.76 2.70
CA GLN A 73 -9.35 3.61 3.60
C GLN A 73 -8.90 2.34 2.88
N PHE A 74 -7.86 1.71 3.42
CA PHE A 74 -7.45 0.34 3.11
C PHE A 74 -7.70 -0.54 4.33
N SER A 75 -8.70 -1.42 4.26
CA SER A 75 -9.11 -2.23 5.39
C SER A 75 -9.18 -3.72 5.07
N SER A 76 -8.73 -4.54 6.02
CA SER A 76 -8.85 -6.00 5.96
C SER A 76 -8.32 -6.63 4.67
N SER A 77 -7.38 -5.97 3.99
CA SER A 77 -6.79 -6.50 2.76
C SER A 77 -5.62 -7.41 3.10
N SER A 78 -5.41 -8.46 2.29
CA SER A 78 -4.40 -9.47 2.62
C SER A 78 -3.62 -10.01 1.42
N ALA A 79 -2.30 -10.15 1.58
CA ALA A 79 -1.43 -10.91 0.69
C ALA A 79 -1.00 -12.21 1.39
N SER A 80 -1.63 -13.34 1.05
CA SER A 80 -1.49 -14.58 1.82
C SER A 80 -0.13 -15.23 1.62
N GLY A 81 0.78 -15.05 2.58
CA GLY A 81 2.14 -15.63 2.57
C GLY A 81 3.19 -14.80 1.81
N HIS A 82 2.81 -13.60 1.36
CA HIS A 82 3.67 -12.68 0.60
C HIS A 82 3.49 -11.25 1.10
N ASP A 83 3.92 -10.25 0.33
CA ASP A 83 4.21 -8.93 0.87
C ASP A 83 3.12 -7.89 0.52
N GLY A 84 2.93 -6.90 1.40
CA GLY A 84 2.03 -5.77 1.18
C GLY A 84 0.56 -6.15 1.29
N GLY A 85 0.01 -6.15 2.51
CA GLY A 85 -1.38 -6.59 2.73
C GLY A 85 -2.40 -5.66 2.08
N ALA A 86 -2.16 -4.35 2.08
CA ALA A 86 -2.90 -3.39 1.27
C ALA A 86 -2.14 -3.08 -0.02
N ILE A 87 -0.93 -2.53 0.08
CA ILE A 87 -0.16 -2.03 -1.06
C ILE A 87 1.19 -2.75 -1.12
N TYR A 88 1.50 -3.28 -2.29
CA TYR A 88 2.83 -3.71 -2.67
C TYR A 88 3.39 -2.72 -3.71
N ALA A 89 4.53 -2.10 -3.42
CA ALA A 89 5.22 -1.20 -4.32
C ALA A 89 6.66 -1.68 -4.55
N SER A 90 7.06 -1.88 -5.80
CA SER A 90 8.38 -2.41 -6.12
C SER A 90 8.96 -1.80 -7.39
N GLN A 91 10.29 -1.85 -7.51
CA GLN A 91 11.03 -1.51 -8.72
C GLN A 91 10.76 -0.08 -9.18
N SER A 92 11.18 0.90 -8.37
CA SER A 92 10.92 2.33 -8.65
C SER A 92 9.45 2.73 -8.70
N ALA A 93 8.54 1.92 -8.16
CA ALA A 93 7.16 2.33 -7.97
C ALA A 93 7.02 3.49 -6.97
N ASN A 94 5.98 4.29 -7.14
CA ASN A 94 5.64 5.39 -6.25
C ASN A 94 4.22 5.19 -5.70
N ALA A 95 4.09 5.19 -4.38
CA ALA A 95 2.80 5.28 -3.69
C ALA A 95 2.76 6.61 -2.92
N SER A 96 1.90 7.54 -3.33
CA SER A 96 1.84 8.87 -2.72
C SER A 96 0.42 9.30 -2.43
N TRP A 97 0.22 10.06 -1.36
CA TRP A 97 -1.10 10.60 -1.07
C TRP A 97 -1.11 11.94 -0.36
N ALA A 98 -2.18 12.67 -0.60
CA ALA A 98 -2.53 13.91 0.05
C ALA A 98 -3.96 13.84 0.62
N GLY A 99 -4.22 14.65 1.64
CA GLY A 99 -5.51 14.68 2.35
C GLY A 99 -5.41 14.08 3.75
N ASP A 100 -6.43 14.35 4.56
CA ASP A 100 -6.49 14.00 5.97
C ASP A 100 -7.31 12.73 6.24
N GLY A 101 -6.94 12.01 7.29
CA GLY A 101 -7.70 10.83 7.74
C GLY A 101 -7.54 9.60 6.86
N THR A 102 -6.46 9.50 6.06
CA THR A 102 -6.13 8.25 5.37
C THR A 102 -5.88 7.15 6.39
N GLN A 103 -6.42 5.95 6.17
CA GLN A 103 -6.36 4.85 7.13
C GLN A 103 -5.95 3.52 6.47
N PHE A 104 -4.99 2.85 7.10
CA PHE A 104 -4.64 1.46 6.82
C PHE A 104 -4.97 0.63 8.06
N THR A 105 -6.01 -0.18 7.99
CA THR A 105 -6.57 -0.87 9.17
C THR A 105 -6.70 -2.37 8.95
N SER A 106 -6.15 -3.17 9.88
CA SER A 106 -6.31 -4.62 9.90
C SER A 106 -5.86 -5.33 8.61
N ASN A 107 -4.91 -4.76 7.89
CA ASN A 107 -4.32 -5.42 6.72
C ASN A 107 -3.28 -6.45 7.17
N SER A 108 -3.10 -7.51 6.37
CA SER A 108 -2.25 -8.64 6.74
C SER A 108 -1.37 -9.14 5.59
N ALA A 109 -0.10 -9.42 5.88
CA ALA A 109 0.87 -9.97 4.93
C ALA A 109 1.97 -10.75 5.67
N GLU A 110 2.90 -11.37 4.95
CA GLU A 110 4.14 -11.88 5.52
C GLU A 110 5.10 -10.72 5.86
N ASN A 111 5.15 -9.70 5.00
CA ASN A 111 5.96 -8.50 5.16
C ASN A 111 5.16 -7.26 4.81
N GLY A 112 5.26 -6.20 5.63
CA GLY A 112 4.52 -4.96 5.38
C GLY A 112 3.01 -5.20 5.48
N GLY A 113 2.50 -5.40 6.69
CA GLY A 113 1.11 -5.79 6.90
C GLY A 113 0.12 -4.86 6.22
N ALA A 114 0.41 -3.56 6.15
CA ALA A 114 -0.27 -2.62 5.25
C ALA A 114 0.52 -2.41 3.95
N ILE A 115 1.74 -1.90 4.03
CA ILE A 115 2.52 -1.50 2.86
C ILE A 115 3.88 -2.20 2.88
N PHE A 116 4.22 -2.82 1.76
CA PHE A 116 5.57 -3.26 1.47
C PHE A 116 6.13 -2.42 0.32
N ALA A 117 7.32 -1.87 0.52
CA ALA A 117 8.02 -1.06 -0.48
C ALA A 117 9.43 -1.59 -0.67
N SER A 118 9.80 -1.94 -1.91
CA SER A 118 11.14 -2.46 -2.18
C SER A 118 11.77 -2.03 -3.50
N PHE A 119 13.06 -2.33 -3.66
CA PHE A 119 13.83 -2.05 -4.87
C PHE A 119 13.67 -0.59 -5.33
N SER A 120 14.02 0.31 -4.41
CA SER A 120 13.84 1.75 -4.58
C SER A 120 12.38 2.11 -4.85
N ALA A 121 11.40 1.59 -4.11
CA ALA A 121 10.06 2.16 -4.16
C ALA A 121 9.98 3.42 -3.28
N SER A 122 9.10 4.37 -3.60
CA SER A 122 8.80 5.54 -2.77
C SER A 122 7.43 5.41 -2.12
N VAL A 123 7.32 5.85 -0.87
CA VAL A 123 6.05 5.90 -0.11
C VAL A 123 5.99 7.23 0.64
N SER A 124 5.02 8.08 0.30
CA SER A 124 4.95 9.42 0.90
C SER A 124 3.51 9.86 1.19
N CYS A 125 3.30 10.56 2.30
CA CYS A 125 2.04 11.21 2.61
C CYS A 125 2.18 12.70 2.93
N ALA A 126 1.15 13.46 2.58
CA ALA A 126 0.94 14.84 2.96
C ALA A 126 -0.46 14.99 3.59
N GLY A 127 -0.51 15.03 4.92
CA GLY A 127 -1.74 14.99 5.71
C GLY A 127 -1.72 13.87 6.75
N THR A 128 -2.80 13.78 7.53
CA THR A 128 -2.91 12.82 8.64
C THR A 128 -3.15 11.40 8.13
N THR A 129 -2.34 10.45 8.61
CA THR A 129 -2.48 9.02 8.24
C THR A 129 -2.46 8.15 9.49
N THR A 130 -3.35 7.15 9.57
CA THR A 130 -3.35 6.17 10.65
C THR A 130 -3.12 4.76 10.12
N PHE A 131 -2.11 4.08 10.67
CA PHE A 131 -1.90 2.66 10.51
C PHE A 131 -2.32 1.95 11.79
N SER A 132 -3.40 1.18 11.75
CA SER A 132 -3.92 0.51 12.94
C SER A 132 -4.14 -0.99 12.75
N SER A 133 -3.74 -1.78 13.75
CA SER A 133 -4.00 -3.23 13.80
C SER A 133 -3.50 -4.01 12.58
N ASN A 134 -2.54 -3.49 11.82
CA ASN A 134 -1.96 -4.22 10.69
C ASN A 134 -0.98 -5.27 11.21
N VAL A 135 -0.95 -6.42 10.55
CA VAL A 135 -0.19 -7.59 10.99
C VAL A 135 0.73 -8.06 9.88
N ALA A 136 2.02 -8.18 10.19
CA ALA A 136 2.96 -8.91 9.33
C ALA A 136 3.38 -10.21 10.01
N GLY A 137 3.51 -11.28 9.24
CA GLY A 137 4.04 -12.56 9.70
C GLY A 137 5.48 -12.43 10.19
N ARG A 138 6.31 -11.65 9.49
CA ARG A 138 7.75 -11.50 9.73
C ARG A 138 8.15 -10.06 10.03
N ASP A 139 8.07 -9.16 9.05
CA ASP A 139 8.70 -7.85 9.15
C ASP A 139 7.69 -6.71 8.88
N GLY A 140 7.68 -5.69 9.75
CA GLY A 140 6.98 -4.44 9.51
C GLY A 140 5.46 -4.56 9.56
N GLY A 141 4.88 -4.59 10.77
CA GLY A 141 3.45 -4.88 10.93
C GLY A 141 2.53 -3.90 10.20
N ALA A 142 2.92 -2.62 10.10
CA ALA A 142 2.33 -1.68 9.15
C ALA A 142 3.17 -1.56 7.88
N LEU A 143 4.46 -1.25 8.02
CA LEU A 143 5.33 -0.88 6.91
C LEU A 143 6.61 -1.72 6.90
N HIS A 144 6.95 -2.30 5.75
CA HIS A 144 8.27 -2.86 5.50
C HIS A 144 8.91 -2.18 4.30
N LEU A 145 10.10 -1.62 4.53
CA LEU A 145 10.94 -0.95 3.55
C LEU A 145 12.23 -1.77 3.30
N ASP A 146 12.36 -2.38 2.13
CA ASP A 146 13.50 -3.26 1.77
C ASP A 146 14.29 -2.71 0.57
N ASN A 147 15.61 -2.62 0.68
CA ASN A 147 16.50 -2.31 -0.45
C ASN A 147 16.13 -1.00 -1.18
N LEU A 148 16.06 0.10 -0.43
CA LEU A 148 15.80 1.46 -0.96
C LEU A 148 17.09 2.17 -1.40
N ASN A 149 17.95 1.46 -2.14
CA ASN A 149 19.36 1.81 -2.37
C ASN A 149 19.62 2.94 -3.40
N ALA A 150 18.60 3.56 -3.95
CA ALA A 150 18.78 4.60 -4.97
C ALA A 150 18.61 6.02 -4.39
N VAL A 151 19.30 6.97 -5.01
CA VAL A 151 19.25 8.39 -4.65
C VAL A 151 17.94 8.98 -5.18
N GLY A 152 17.19 9.70 -4.34
CA GLY A 152 15.93 10.35 -4.73
C GLY A 152 14.65 9.58 -4.40
N PHE A 153 14.74 8.56 -3.52
CA PHE A 153 13.59 7.83 -3.01
C PHE A 153 13.26 8.31 -1.60
N ASP A 154 12.04 8.81 -1.43
CA ASP A 154 11.59 9.41 -0.19
C ASP A 154 10.58 8.49 0.48
N VAL A 155 10.88 8.16 1.75
CA VAL A 155 9.88 7.70 2.69
C VAL A 155 9.58 8.86 3.62
N ALA A 156 8.47 9.54 3.37
CA ALA A 156 8.09 10.76 4.04
C ALA A 156 6.68 10.65 4.60
N PHE A 157 6.56 10.70 5.91
CA PHE A 157 5.26 10.68 6.59
C PHE A 157 5.09 11.97 7.39
N SER A 158 4.05 12.75 7.08
CA SER A 158 3.56 13.82 7.94
C SER A 158 2.47 13.28 8.87
N ASP A 159 2.43 13.74 10.13
CA ASP A 159 1.32 13.53 11.07
C ASP A 159 0.71 12.12 11.06
N SER A 160 1.58 11.11 11.14
CA SER A 160 1.20 9.71 11.03
C SER A 160 1.17 9.01 12.38
N THR A 161 0.11 8.22 12.62
CA THR A 161 -0.11 7.49 13.87
C THR A 161 -0.08 5.98 13.61
N PHE A 162 0.68 5.24 14.43
CA PHE A 162 0.80 3.79 14.36
C PHE A 162 0.27 3.15 15.65
N ILE A 163 -0.81 2.37 15.57
CA ILE A 163 -1.51 1.81 16.73
C ILE A 163 -1.67 0.30 16.57
N ASN A 164 -1.26 -0.48 17.57
CA ASN A 164 -1.49 -1.94 17.63
C ASN A 164 -1.03 -2.73 16.40
N ASN A 165 -0.05 -2.24 15.65
CA ASN A 165 0.54 -3.00 14.56
C ASN A 165 1.49 -4.07 15.14
N SER A 166 1.55 -5.25 14.52
CA SER A 166 2.31 -6.40 15.04
C SER A 166 3.10 -7.11 13.94
N ALA A 167 4.34 -7.49 14.26
CA ALA A 167 5.23 -8.32 13.44
C ALA A 167 6.28 -8.99 14.32
N GLN A 168 7.01 -9.99 13.80
CA GLN A 168 8.16 -10.54 14.51
C GLN A 168 9.28 -9.50 14.66
N ASN A 169 9.57 -8.75 13.58
CA ASN A 169 10.52 -7.66 13.58
C ASN A 169 9.82 -6.35 13.18
N GLY A 170 9.93 -5.33 14.03
CA GLY A 170 9.34 -4.01 13.77
C GLY A 170 7.80 -4.05 13.77
N GLY A 171 7.19 -3.99 14.97
CA GLY A 171 5.73 -4.10 15.11
C GLY A 171 4.95 -3.10 14.25
N ALA A 172 5.43 -1.86 14.11
CA ALA A 172 4.88 -0.91 13.16
C ALA A 172 5.71 -0.83 11.88
N LEU A 173 6.99 -0.52 11.99
CA LEU A 173 7.87 -0.30 10.85
C LEU A 173 9.12 -1.17 10.97
N TYR A 174 9.49 -1.81 9.86
CA TYR A 174 10.77 -2.46 9.69
C TYR A 174 11.43 -1.90 8.42
N SER A 175 12.74 -1.63 8.51
CA SER A 175 13.53 -1.23 7.36
C SER A 175 14.83 -2.00 7.38
N CYS A 176 15.18 -2.61 6.25
CA CYS A 176 16.46 -3.24 6.04
C CYS A 176 17.09 -2.77 4.72
N GLN A 177 18.41 -2.72 4.73
CA GLN A 177 19.21 -2.51 3.54
C GLN A 177 20.07 -3.76 3.36
N THR A 178 20.01 -4.35 2.18
CA THR A 178 21.02 -5.30 1.73
C THR A 178 22.10 -4.49 0.99
N LEU A 179 23.32 -4.51 1.54
CA LEU A 179 24.53 -3.89 0.99
C LEU A 179 25.03 -4.63 -0.24
#